data_AF-A0A6G1FY22-F1
#
_entry.id   AF-A0A6G1FY22-F1
#
_cell.length_a   1.000
_cell.length_b   1.000
_cell.length_c   1.000
_cell.angle_alpha   90.00
_cell.angle_beta   90.00
_cell.angle_gamma   90.00
#
_symmetry.space_group_name_H-M   'P 1'
#
loop_
_entity.id
_entity.type
_entity.pdbx_description
1 polymer ?
#
loop_
_entity_poly.entity_id
_entity_poly.type
_entity_poly.pdbx_seq_one_letter_code
_entity_poly.pdbx_strand_id
1 'polypeptide(L)'
;SDDELRGARRWLNDFNPKSIPESICEVTYSRSSGPGGQNVNKVNSKATLRIALDRLLPLVPPLLRAPLLQDPHVAKKSNDIVIQSDESRKQSENTQSCHAKLFHLVADLGREHIPAETPESKKKRIENLAKEANESRLKEKRYHSSKKASRRG
;
A
#
# COMPACT_ATOMS: atom_id res chain seq x y z
N SER A 1 2.93 16.52 6.12
CA SER A 1 1.94 17.61 6.12
C SER A 1 0.62 17.15 5.50
N ASP A 2 -0.50 17.76 5.90
CA ASP A 2 -1.85 17.45 5.35
C ASP A 2 -1.91 17.60 3.81
N ASP A 3 -1.08 18.50 3.27
CA ASP A 3 -0.92 18.69 1.83
C ASP A 3 -0.27 17.50 1.11
N GLU A 4 0.76 16.90 1.70
CA GLU A 4 1.43 15.71 1.16
C GLU A 4 0.49 14.50 1.13
N LEU A 5 -0.39 14.38 2.13
CA LEU A 5 -1.43 13.35 2.17
C LEU A 5 -2.46 13.54 1.06
N ARG A 6 -2.92 14.79 0.81
CA ARG A 6 -3.80 15.08 -0.32
C ARG A 6 -3.14 14.76 -1.66
N GLY A 7 -1.88 15.17 -1.84
CA GLY A 7 -1.10 14.88 -3.04
C GLY A 7 -0.95 13.37 -3.28
N ALA A 8 -0.63 12.61 -2.24
CA ALA A 8 -0.51 11.15 -2.32
C ALA A 8 -1.85 10.46 -2.64
N ARG A 9 -2.97 10.94 -2.08
CA ARG A 9 -4.31 10.44 -2.40
C ARG A 9 -4.69 10.68 -3.86
N ARG A 10 -4.43 11.89 -4.36
CA ARG A 10 -4.67 12.22 -5.78
C ARG A 10 -3.84 11.33 -6.69
N TRP A 11 -2.55 11.19 -6.38
CA TRP A 11 -1.67 10.29 -7.11
C TRP A 11 -2.19 8.86 -7.13
N LEU A 12 -2.65 8.32 -5.99
CA LEU A 12 -3.17 6.96 -5.91
C LEU A 12 -4.45 6.76 -6.75
N ASN A 13 -5.31 7.79 -6.84
CA ASN A 13 -6.50 7.75 -7.69
C ASN A 13 -6.16 7.80 -9.19
N ASP A 14 -5.11 8.54 -9.55
CA ASP A 14 -4.65 8.66 -10.94
C ASP A 14 -3.72 7.49 -11.36
N PHE A 15 -3.23 6.72 -10.37
CA PHE A 15 -2.29 5.61 -10.59
C PHE A 15 -2.94 4.46 -11.35
N ASN A 16 -2.37 4.13 -12.50
CA ASN A 16 -2.86 3.12 -13.42
C ASN A 16 -1.70 2.24 -13.94
N PRO A 17 -1.98 1.11 -14.61
CA PRO A 17 -0.94 0.21 -15.10
C PRO A 17 0.07 0.84 -16.06
N LYS A 18 -0.25 1.97 -16.71
CA LYS A 18 0.65 2.72 -17.61
C LYS A 18 1.43 3.82 -16.90
N SER A 19 1.17 4.08 -15.62
CA SER A 19 1.88 5.08 -14.83
C SER A 19 3.36 4.72 -14.60
N ILE A 20 3.72 3.44 -14.75
CA ILE A 20 5.11 2.96 -14.68
C ILE A 20 5.60 2.75 -16.11
N PRO A 21 6.55 3.58 -16.60
CA PRO A 21 7.08 3.43 -17.95
C PRO A 21 7.79 2.09 -18.14
N GLU A 22 7.59 1.45 -19.30
CA GLU A 22 8.34 0.23 -19.64
C GLU A 22 9.85 0.49 -19.77
N SER A 23 10.26 1.74 -20.00
CA SER A 23 11.68 2.12 -20.15
C SER A 23 12.51 1.99 -18.87
N ILE A 24 11.88 1.98 -17.69
CA ILE A 24 12.56 1.76 -16.40
C ILE A 24 12.47 0.30 -15.94
N CYS A 25 11.81 -0.54 -16.74
CA CYS A 25 11.55 -1.94 -16.47
C CYS A 25 12.49 -2.81 -17.31
N GLU A 26 13.31 -3.62 -16.66
CA GLU A 26 14.14 -4.62 -17.34
C GLU A 26 13.44 -5.98 -17.29
N VAL A 27 13.08 -6.52 -18.45
CA VAL A 27 12.45 -7.84 -18.57
C VAL A 27 13.49 -8.86 -19.02
N THR A 28 13.65 -9.93 -18.25
CA THR A 28 14.51 -11.06 -18.58
C THR A 28 13.71 -12.35 -18.61
N TYR A 29 14.10 -13.29 -19.47
CA TYR A 29 13.41 -14.56 -19.62
C TYR A 29 14.28 -15.73 -19.16
N SER A 30 13.68 -16.65 -18.43
CA SER A 30 14.34 -17.85 -17.93
C SER A 30 13.44 -19.08 -18.03
N ARG A 31 13.97 -20.24 -17.66
CA ARG A 31 13.21 -21.49 -17.63
C ARG A 31 12.20 -21.46 -16.47
N SER A 32 10.99 -21.95 -16.73
CA SER A 32 9.98 -22.15 -15.69
C SER A 32 10.42 -23.24 -14.71
N SER A 33 9.99 -23.14 -13.44
CA SER A 33 10.45 -24.05 -12.38
C SER A 33 9.56 -25.29 -12.20
N GLY A 34 8.65 -25.55 -13.14
CA GLY A 34 7.67 -26.63 -13.03
C GLY A 34 8.25 -28.04 -13.15
N PRO A 35 7.55 -29.08 -12.67
CA PRO A 35 7.99 -30.47 -12.76
C PRO A 35 8.20 -30.86 -14.24
N GLY A 36 9.38 -31.42 -14.52
CA GLY A 36 9.95 -31.56 -15.85
C GLY A 36 9.05 -32.25 -16.87
N GLY A 37 8.68 -31.50 -17.90
CA GLY A 37 8.18 -32.00 -19.19
C GLY A 37 9.00 -31.42 -20.34
N GLN A 38 8.87 -31.96 -21.56
CA GLN A 38 9.67 -31.54 -22.73
C GLN A 38 9.68 -30.01 -22.95
N ASN A 39 8.58 -29.32 -22.63
CA ASN A 39 8.47 -27.87 -22.80
C ASN A 39 9.21 -27.05 -21.73
N VAL A 40 9.27 -27.53 -20.47
CA VAL A 40 9.96 -26.84 -19.35
C VAL A 40 11.47 -26.76 -19.60
N ASN A 41 12.03 -27.80 -20.20
CA ASN A 41 13.46 -27.88 -20.48
C ASN A 41 13.90 -27.13 -21.75
N LYS A 42 12.96 -26.67 -22.59
CA LYS A 42 13.25 -26.13 -23.92
C LYS A 42 12.89 -24.65 -24.11
N VAL A 43 11.86 -24.14 -23.42
CA VAL A 43 11.34 -22.78 -23.65
C VAL A 43 11.55 -21.91 -22.41
N ASN A 44 12.23 -20.78 -22.60
CA ASN A 44 12.39 -19.77 -21.56
C ASN A 44 11.09 -18.97 -21.40
N SER A 45 10.04 -19.56 -20.82
CA SER A 45 8.74 -18.90 -20.70
C SER A 45 8.64 -18.00 -19.47
N LYS A 46 9.39 -18.24 -18.39
CA LYS A 46 9.33 -17.43 -17.16
C LYS A 46 9.82 -16.02 -17.45
N ALA A 47 9.01 -15.02 -17.14
CA ALA A 47 9.39 -13.61 -17.18
C ALA A 47 9.85 -13.16 -15.79
N THR A 48 10.93 -12.40 -15.74
CA THR A 48 11.43 -11.71 -14.55
C THR A 48 11.53 -10.23 -14.89
N LEU A 49 10.70 -9.43 -14.23
CA LEU A 49 10.70 -7.98 -14.28
C LEU A 49 11.57 -7.44 -13.16
N ARG A 50 12.57 -6.63 -13.50
CA ARG A 50 13.45 -5.95 -12.56
C ARG A 50 13.30 -4.44 -12.72
N ILE A 51 13.18 -3.74 -11.60
CA ILE A 51 13.06 -2.28 -11.57
C ILE A 51 13.96 -1.73 -10.48
N ALA A 52 14.88 -0.85 -10.85
CA ALA A 52 15.72 -0.14 -9.88
C ALA A 52 14.87 0.83 -9.06
N LEU A 53 14.94 0.72 -7.73
CA LEU A 53 14.21 1.61 -6.81
C LEU A 53 14.57 3.08 -7.08
N ASP A 54 15.83 3.38 -7.40
CA ASP A 54 16.29 4.74 -7.71
C ASP A 54 15.52 5.39 -8.87
N ARG A 55 15.04 4.58 -9.83
CA ARG A 55 14.22 5.05 -10.96
C ARG A 55 12.74 5.13 -10.61
N LEU A 56 12.26 4.31 -9.68
CA LEU A 56 10.87 4.25 -9.26
C LEU A 56 10.51 5.31 -8.21
N LEU A 57 11.42 5.59 -7.25
CA LEU A 57 11.22 6.52 -6.14
C LEU A 57 10.81 7.96 -6.55
N PRO A 58 11.28 8.52 -7.69
CA PRO A 58 10.83 9.82 -8.18
C PRO A 58 9.39 9.81 -8.72
N LEU A 59 8.87 8.65 -9.15
CA LEU A 59 7.53 8.51 -9.73
C LEU A 59 6.44 8.31 -8.67
N VAL A 60 6.84 7.97 -7.44
CA VAL A 60 5.94 7.68 -6.32
C VAL A 60 5.97 8.79 -5.27
N PRO A 61 4.85 9.01 -4.55
CA PRO A 61 4.78 9.96 -3.45
C PRO A 61 5.82 9.64 -2.35
N PRO A 62 6.35 10.66 -1.65
CA PRO A 62 7.30 10.46 -0.55
C PRO A 62 6.82 9.48 0.53
N LEU A 63 5.50 9.46 0.79
CA LEU A 63 4.87 8.54 1.76
C LEU A 63 5.03 7.06 1.41
N LEU A 64 5.17 6.72 0.12
CA LEU A 64 5.34 5.32 -0.32
C LEU A 64 6.79 4.90 -0.44
N ARG A 65 7.75 5.82 -0.34
CA ARG A 65 9.18 5.50 -0.46
C ARG A 65 9.65 4.54 0.62
N ALA A 66 9.32 4.82 1.88
CA ALA A 66 9.70 3.97 3.01
C ALA A 66 9.03 2.58 2.97
N PRO A 67 7.70 2.47 2.74
CA PRO A 67 7.05 1.19 2.50
C PRO A 67 7.66 0.38 1.37
N LEU A 68 7.92 1.00 0.21
CA LEU A 68 8.51 0.32 -0.93
C LEU A 68 9.89 -0.25 -0.61
N LEU A 69 10.72 0.46 0.15
CA LEU A 69 12.04 -0.01 0.57
C LEU A 69 12.00 -1.21 1.53
N GLN A 70 10.89 -1.38 2.27
CA GLN A 70 10.70 -2.47 3.22
C GLN A 70 9.96 -3.67 2.62
N ASP A 71 9.49 -3.55 1.37
CA ASP A 71 8.71 -4.60 0.71
C ASP A 71 9.54 -5.87 0.48
N PRO A 72 8.97 -7.08 0.70
CA PRO A 72 9.68 -8.34 0.52
C PRO A 72 10.13 -8.62 -0.92
N HIS A 73 9.52 -7.99 -1.92
CA HIS A 73 9.94 -8.13 -3.33
C HIS A 73 11.19 -7.32 -3.66
N VAL A 74 11.68 -6.49 -2.74
CA VAL A 74 12.93 -5.75 -2.90
C VAL A 74 14.14 -6.63 -2.60
N ALA A 75 14.98 -6.78 -3.61
CA ALA A 75 16.32 -7.32 -3.47
C ALA A 75 17.23 -6.30 -2.76
N LYS A 76 17.33 -6.41 -1.43
CA LYS A 76 18.13 -5.51 -0.57
C LYS A 76 19.59 -5.31 -1.00
N LYS A 77 20.18 -6.28 -1.72
CA LYS A 77 21.57 -6.20 -2.18
C LYS A 77 21.74 -5.28 -3.39
N SER A 78 20.77 -5.24 -4.29
CA SER A 78 20.85 -4.46 -5.53
C SER A 78 19.91 -3.25 -5.53
N ASN A 79 19.06 -3.10 -4.51
CA ASN A 79 18.00 -2.10 -4.44
C ASN A 79 17.07 -2.15 -5.66
N ASP A 80 16.75 -3.36 -6.10
CA ASP A 80 15.80 -3.58 -7.18
C ASP A 80 14.55 -4.30 -6.67
N ILE A 81 13.39 -3.92 -7.21
CA ILE A 81 12.17 -4.73 -7.11
C ILE A 81 12.26 -5.82 -8.17
N VAL A 82 12.09 -7.08 -7.77
CA VAL A 82 12.12 -8.23 -8.67
C VAL A 82 10.78 -8.95 -8.59
N ILE A 83 10.08 -9.02 -9.73
CA ILE A 83 8.78 -9.69 -9.85
C ILE A 83 8.89 -10.76 -10.94
N GLN A 84 8.37 -11.95 -10.66
CA GLN A 84 8.47 -13.08 -11.58
C GLN A 84 7.08 -13.66 -11.87
N SER A 85 6.90 -14.16 -13.09
CA SER A 85 5.71 -14.90 -13.48
C SER A 85 6.04 -16.00 -14.47
N ASP A 86 5.53 -17.20 -14.21
CA ASP A 86 5.61 -18.37 -15.09
C ASP A 86 4.27 -19.12 -15.21
N GLU A 87 3.16 -18.37 -15.08
CA GLU A 87 1.78 -18.87 -15.15
C GLU A 87 1.41 -19.41 -16.55
N SER A 88 1.95 -18.80 -17.60
CA SER A 88 1.67 -19.16 -18.99
C SER A 88 2.88 -19.77 -19.69
N ARG A 89 2.60 -20.48 -20.78
CA ARG A 89 3.60 -20.93 -21.77
C ARG A 89 4.13 -19.79 -22.64
N LYS A 90 3.45 -18.65 -22.71
CA LYS A 90 3.83 -17.51 -23.56
C LYS A 90 4.59 -16.45 -22.74
N GLN A 91 5.75 -16.04 -23.25
CA GLN A 91 6.57 -14.97 -22.65
C GLN A 91 5.81 -13.64 -22.54
N SER A 92 5.02 -13.29 -23.55
CA SER A 92 4.23 -12.04 -23.57
C SER A 92 3.18 -12.00 -22.46
N GLU A 93 2.45 -13.10 -22.26
CA GLU A 93 1.46 -13.22 -21.19
C GLU A 93 2.12 -13.14 -19.82
N ASN A 94 3.26 -13.82 -19.63
CA ASN A 94 4.01 -13.73 -18.37
C ASN A 94 4.59 -12.33 -18.12
N THR A 95 4.99 -11.62 -19.17
CA THR A 95 5.46 -10.22 -19.07
C THR A 95 4.30 -9.34 -18.58
N GLN A 96 3.13 -9.46 -19.20
CA GLN A 96 1.92 -8.73 -18.77
C GLN A 96 1.54 -9.05 -17.32
N SER A 97 1.60 -10.33 -16.90
CA SER A 97 1.38 -10.71 -15.51
C SER A 97 2.38 -10.04 -14.56
N CYS A 98 3.65 -9.89 -14.93
CA CYS A 98 4.64 -9.19 -14.10
C CYS A 98 4.29 -7.71 -13.94
N HIS A 99 3.90 -7.02 -15.02
CA HIS A 99 3.47 -5.62 -14.95
C HIS A 99 2.20 -5.45 -14.10
N ALA A 100 1.23 -6.37 -14.23
CA ALA A 100 0.03 -6.35 -13.40
C ALA A 100 0.38 -6.55 -11.92
N LYS A 101 1.23 -7.54 -11.59
CA LYS A 101 1.69 -7.78 -10.21
C LYS A 101 2.40 -6.57 -9.62
N LEU A 102 3.25 -5.90 -10.40
CA LEU A 102 3.90 -4.66 -9.99
C LEU A 102 2.89 -3.56 -9.68
N PHE A 103 1.93 -3.34 -10.57
CA PHE A 103 0.88 -2.35 -10.38
C PHE A 103 0.10 -2.63 -9.09
N HIS A 104 -0.32 -3.88 -8.87
CA HIS A 104 -1.02 -4.28 -7.66
C HIS A 104 -0.19 -4.05 -6.41
N LEU A 105 1.09 -4.44 -6.42
CA LEU A 105 2.02 -4.21 -5.30
C LEU A 105 2.06 -2.74 -4.89
N VAL A 106 2.29 -1.84 -5.85
CA VAL A 106 2.39 -0.40 -5.58
C VAL A 106 1.03 0.18 -5.17
N ALA A 107 -0.06 -0.25 -5.80
CA ALA A 107 -1.41 0.22 -5.47
C ALA A 107 -1.85 -0.23 -4.07
N ASP A 108 -1.51 -1.46 -3.66
CA ASP A 108 -1.88 -2.01 -2.36
C ASP A 108 -1.07 -1.37 -1.23
N LEU A 109 0.25 -1.17 -1.42
CA LEU A 109 1.05 -0.34 -0.53
C LEU A 109 0.50 1.08 -0.43
N GLY A 110 0.04 1.63 -1.55
CA GLY A 110 -0.72 2.88 -1.64
C GLY A 110 -1.91 2.91 -0.69
N ARG A 111 -2.80 1.92 -0.81
CA ARG A 111 -4.04 1.84 -0.02
C ARG A 111 -3.80 1.58 1.46
N GLU A 112 -2.75 0.82 1.80
CA GLU A 112 -2.40 0.49 3.18
C GLU A 112 -1.78 1.67 3.91
N HIS A 113 -0.82 2.35 3.27
CA HIS A 113 -0.03 3.39 3.92
C HIS A 113 -0.56 4.81 3.72
N ILE A 114 -1.39 5.06 2.72
CA ILE A 114 -2.07 6.34 2.55
C ILE A 114 -3.41 6.22 3.26
N PRO A 115 -3.57 6.80 4.47
CA PRO A 115 -4.83 6.71 5.19
C PRO A 115 -5.93 7.32 4.34
N ALA A 116 -6.95 6.51 4.06
CA ALA A 116 -8.16 6.96 3.41
C ALA A 116 -8.70 8.19 4.14
N GLU A 117 -9.28 9.12 3.40
CA GLU A 117 -9.92 10.28 3.99
C GLU A 117 -10.95 9.78 5.00
N THR A 118 -10.71 10.05 6.29
CA THR A 118 -11.62 9.62 7.34
C THR A 118 -12.94 10.29 7.05
N PRO A 119 -14.02 9.53 6.75
CA PRO A 119 -15.29 10.15 6.42
C PRO A 119 -15.71 11.05 7.58
N GLU A 120 -16.24 12.23 7.28
CA GLU A 120 -16.65 13.22 8.30
C GLU A 120 -17.60 12.61 9.35
N SER A 121 -18.35 11.58 8.97
CA SER A 121 -19.21 10.80 9.88
C SER A 121 -18.43 10.15 11.03
N LYS A 122 -17.22 9.63 10.78
CA LYS A 122 -16.35 9.08 11.84
C LYS A 122 -15.76 10.18 12.73
N LYS A 123 -15.40 11.34 12.15
CA LYS A 123 -14.91 12.49 12.93
C LYS A 123 -16.01 13.04 13.86
N LYS A 124 -17.21 13.28 13.33
CA LYS A 124 -18.39 13.70 14.11
C LYS A 124 -18.78 12.68 15.19
N ARG A 125 -18.67 11.38 14.88
CA ARG A 125 -18.93 10.32 15.88
C ARG A 125 -17.94 10.39 17.04
N ILE A 126 -16.65 10.53 16.77
CA ILE A 126 -15.61 10.65 17.81
C ILE A 126 -15.85 11.91 18.66
N GLU A 127 -16.19 13.03 18.03
CA GLU A 127 -16.49 14.29 18.72
C GLU A 127 -17.72 14.18 19.63
N ASN A 128 -18.80 13.55 19.15
CA ASN A 128 -19.99 13.29 19.96
C ASN A 128 -19.67 12.37 21.16
N LEU A 129 -18.92 11.28 20.95
CA LEU A 129 -18.48 10.39 22.03
C LEU A 129 -17.63 11.13 23.08
N ALA A 130 -16.72 12.01 22.66
CA ALA A 130 -15.92 12.82 23.57
C ALA A 130 -16.78 13.80 24.38
N LYS A 131 -17.80 14.40 23.76
CA LYS A 131 -18.75 15.29 24.42
C LYS A 131 -19.60 14.54 25.45
N GLU A 132 -20.15 13.38 25.09
CA GLU A 132 -20.96 12.54 25.97
C GLU A 132 -20.18 12.06 27.21
N ALA A 133 -18.92 11.66 27.00
CA ALA A 133 -18.03 11.28 28.10
C ALA A 133 -17.78 12.46 29.06
N ASN A 134 -17.58 13.67 28.53
CA ASN A 134 -17.38 14.87 29.35
C ASN A 134 -18.65 15.26 30.13
N GLU A 135 -19.82 15.18 29.50
CA GLU A 135 -21.11 15.45 30.14
C GLU A 135 -21.42 14.46 31.26
N SER A 136 -21.14 13.17 31.03
CA SER A 136 -21.32 12.11 32.03
C SER A 136 -20.43 12.33 33.26
N ARG A 137 -19.14 12.63 33.03
CA ARG A 137 -18.19 13.00 34.08
C ARG A 137 -18.65 14.24 34.87
N LEU A 138 -19.20 15.25 34.19
CA LEU A 138 -19.68 16.46 34.84
C LEU A 138 -20.93 16.18 35.70
N LYS A 139 -21.85 15.33 35.22
CA LYS A 139 -23.02 14.87 35.97
C LYS A 139 -22.61 14.08 37.22
N GLU A 140 -21.67 13.15 37.11
CA GLU A 140 -21.15 12.42 38.27
C GLU A 140 -20.52 13.36 39.29
N LYS A 141 -19.69 14.32 38.84
CA LYS A 141 -19.09 15.31 39.74
C LYS A 141 -20.16 16.13 40.48
N ARG A 142 -21.21 16.57 39.77
CA ARG A 142 -22.35 17.30 40.36
C ARG A 142 -23.12 16.42 41.36
N TYR A 143 -23.40 15.17 41.01
CA TYR A 143 -24.08 14.20 41.88
C TYR A 143 -23.28 13.92 43.16
N HIS A 144 -21.97 13.71 43.04
CA HIS A 144 -21.11 13.53 44.21
C HIS A 144 -21.05 14.79 45.09
N SER A 145 -21.05 15.99 44.49
CA SER A 145 -21.08 17.25 45.22
C SER A 145 -22.39 17.43 45.99
N SER A 146 -23.55 17.19 45.37
CA SER A 146 -24.85 17.32 46.03
C SER A 146 -25.01 16.31 47.16
N LYS A 147 -24.60 15.05 46.94
CA LYS A 147 -24.60 14.00 47.97
C LYS A 147 -23.74 14.36 49.19
N LYS A 148 -22.61 15.04 48.99
CA LYS A 148 -21.77 15.54 50.11
C LYS A 148 -22.43 16.71 50.84
N ALA A 149 -23.09 17.62 50.13
CA ALA A 149 -23.78 18.76 50.72
C ALA A 149 -24.96 18.32 51.61
N SER A 150 -25.76 17.34 51.17
CA SER A 150 -26.90 16.81 51.93
C SER A 150 -26.52 16.07 53.22
N ARG A 151 -25.25 15.71 53.41
CA ARG A 151 -24.74 15.08 54.65
C ARG A 151 -24.31 16.08 55.72
N ARG A 152 -24.27 17.37 55.40
CA ARG A 152 -23.85 18.45 56.30
C ARG A 152 -25.03 19.18 56.96
N GLY A 153 -26.25 18.67 56.79
CA GLY A 153 -27.46 19.13 57.47
C GLY A 153 -27.92 18.13 58.51
#